data_AF-A0A7X4LK75-F1
#
_entry.id   AF-A0A7X4LK75-F1
#
_cell.length_a   1.000
_cell.length_b   1.000
_cell.length_c   1.000
_cell.angle_alpha   90.00
_cell.angle_beta   90.00
_cell.angle_gamma   90.00
#
_symmetry.space_group_name_H-M   'P 1'
#
loop_
_entity.id
_entity.type
_entity.pdbx_description
1 polymer ?
#
loop_
_entity_poly.entity_id
_entity_poly.type
_entity_poly.pdbx_seq_one_letter_code
_entity_poly.pdbx_strand_id
1 'polypeptide(L)'
;MVDLKKIKEWVLNNKQVGKVFSYEKGGELCWSSVAIQKYEGIIKVYIDEILESQMDSENYLREEILKFSTIEEAIDYLSNESQVRIEDLCPCKGQKIFNPALGN
;
A
#
# COMPACT_ATOMS: atom_id res chain seq x y z
N MET A 1 13.71 10.91 5.54
CA MET A 1 13.54 9.44 5.42
C MET A 1 12.95 8.93 6.72
N VAL A 2 11.86 8.17 6.67
CA VAL A 2 11.28 7.55 7.86
C VAL A 2 12.05 6.26 8.16
N ASP A 3 12.37 6.04 9.43
CA ASP A 3 12.97 4.78 9.90
C ASP A 3 11.96 3.63 9.82
N LEU A 4 12.39 2.48 9.29
CA LEU A 4 11.62 1.24 9.23
C LEU A 4 10.99 0.87 10.58
N LYS A 5 11.72 1.09 11.68
CA LYS A 5 11.21 0.85 13.03
C LYS A 5 9.93 1.64 13.30
N LYS A 6 9.89 2.89 12.85
CA LYS A 6 8.76 3.80 13.03
C LYS A 6 7.55 3.37 12.22
N ILE A 7 7.77 2.89 10.99
CA ILE A 7 6.71 2.31 10.15
C ILE A 7 6.09 1.12 10.86
N LYS A 8 6.93 0.22 11.38
CA LYS A 8 6.47 -0.95 12.14
C LYS A 8 5.64 -0.56 13.36
N GLU A 9 6.13 0.39 14.14
CA GLU A 9 5.42 0.93 15.30
C GLU A 9 4.03 1.49 14.93
N TRP A 10 3.92 2.23 13.83
CA TRP A 10 2.64 2.77 13.41
C TRP A 10 1.64 1.68 12.99
N VAL A 11 2.08 0.72 12.19
CA VAL A 11 1.23 -0.40 11.74
C VAL A 11 0.78 -1.25 12.93
N LEU A 12 1.68 -1.57 13.86
CA LEU A 12 1.36 -2.33 15.08
C LEU A 12 0.39 -1.60 16.01
N ASN A 13 0.37 -0.26 15.96
CA ASN A 13 -0.63 0.59 16.63
C ASN A 13 -1.90 0.81 15.78
N ASN A 14 -2.21 -0.12 14.86
CA ASN A 14 -3.39 -0.16 14.00
C ASN A 14 -3.55 1.08 13.07
N LYS A 15 -2.48 1.87 12.87
CA LYS A 15 -2.51 2.96 11.88
C LYS A 15 -2.35 2.37 10.48
N GLN A 16 -3.17 2.85 9.55
CA GLN A 16 -2.89 2.64 8.13
C GLN A 16 -1.73 3.53 7.71
N VAL A 17 -0.70 2.91 7.15
CA VAL A 17 0.53 3.56 6.70
C VAL A 17 0.68 3.28 5.22
N GLY A 18 0.79 4.32 4.40
CA GLY A 18 0.68 4.17 2.96
C GLY A 18 1.14 5.41 2.19
N LYS A 19 1.07 5.31 0.87
CA LYS A 19 1.44 6.37 -0.08
C LYS A 19 0.66 6.19 -1.37
N VAL A 20 0.26 7.30 -1.96
CA VAL A 20 -0.17 7.37 -3.36
C VAL A 20 0.95 8.05 -4.15
N PHE A 21 1.30 7.50 -5.29
CA PHE A 21 2.39 7.98 -6.14
C PHE A 21 2.16 7.57 -7.58
N SER A 22 2.98 8.11 -8.47
CA SER A 22 3.01 7.70 -9.87
C SER A 22 4.43 7.31 -10.28
N TYR A 23 4.52 6.45 -11.30
CA TYR A 23 5.77 6.02 -11.91
C TYR A 23 5.56 5.74 -13.40
N GLU A 24 6.63 5.77 -14.18
CA GLU A 24 6.55 5.46 -15.61
C GLU A 24 6.61 3.94 -15.84
N LYS A 25 5.68 3.41 -16.63
CA LYS A 25 5.60 1.98 -17.00
C LYS A 25 5.38 1.88 -18.50
N GLY A 26 6.42 1.47 -19.24
CA GLY A 26 6.32 1.30 -20.70
C GLY A 26 6.03 2.60 -21.47
N GLY A 27 6.48 3.76 -20.95
CA GLY A 27 6.23 5.07 -21.56
C GLY A 27 4.90 5.73 -21.18
N GLU A 28 4.08 5.08 -20.35
CA GLU A 28 2.84 5.63 -19.80
C GLU A 28 2.96 5.91 -18.30
N LEU A 29 2.22 6.92 -17.81
CA LEU A 29 2.13 7.21 -16.40
C LEU A 29 1.20 6.20 -15.71
N CYS A 30 1.73 5.49 -14.73
CA CYS A 30 0.98 4.57 -13.88
C CYS A 30 0.80 5.21 -12.50
N TRP A 31 -0.44 5.27 -12.02
CA TRP A 31 -0.80 5.67 -10.68
C TRP A 31 -0.89 4.43 -9.79
N SER A 32 -0.35 4.53 -8.56
CA SER A 32 -0.41 3.45 -7.58
C SER A 32 -0.63 3.99 -6.18
N SER A 33 -1.51 3.31 -5.46
CA SER A 33 -1.79 3.48 -4.04
C SER A 33 -1.37 2.21 -3.30
N VAL A 34 -0.56 2.37 -2.27
CA VAL A 34 -0.13 1.26 -1.42
C VAL A 34 -0.36 1.57 0.04
N ALA A 35 -0.76 0.57 0.82
CA ALA A 35 -0.95 0.74 2.26
C ALA A 35 -0.77 -0.57 3.03
N ILE A 36 -0.27 -0.45 4.26
CA ILE A 36 -0.22 -1.53 5.26
C ILE A 36 -1.06 -1.13 6.48
N GLN A 37 -1.81 -2.07 7.04
CA GLN A 37 -2.49 -1.89 8.33
C GLN A 37 -2.63 -3.21 9.09
N LYS A 38 -2.44 -3.18 10.41
CA LYS A 38 -2.90 -4.25 11.30
C LYS A 38 -4.39 -4.09 11.61
N TYR A 39 -5.16 -5.15 11.39
CA TYR A 39 -6.59 -5.18 11.68
C TYR A 39 -6.97 -6.55 12.25
N GLU A 40 -7.61 -6.56 13.42
CA GLU A 40 -8.00 -7.79 14.14
C GLU A 40 -6.87 -8.82 14.31
N GLY A 41 -5.64 -8.33 14.51
CA GLY A 41 -4.46 -9.18 14.68
C GLY A 41 -3.76 -9.57 13.38
N ILE A 42 -4.37 -9.36 12.21
CA ILE A 42 -3.82 -9.71 10.90
C ILE A 42 -3.17 -8.47 10.26
N ILE A 43 -2.02 -8.65 9.60
CA ILE A 43 -1.40 -7.60 8.78
C ILE A 43 -2.00 -7.66 7.38
N LYS A 44 -2.55 -6.54 6.90
CA LYS A 44 -3.09 -6.41 5.55
C LYS A 44 -2.28 -5.43 4.73
N VAL A 45 -2.05 -5.77 3.48
CA VAL A 45 -1.46 -4.90 2.46
C VAL A 45 -2.48 -4.66 1.36
N TYR A 46 -2.63 -3.42 0.95
CA TYR A 46 -3.39 -3.03 -0.23
C TYR A 46 -2.43 -2.47 -1.29
N ILE A 47 -2.67 -2.84 -2.54
CA ILE A 47 -2.05 -2.23 -3.71
C ILE A 47 -3.12 -2.05 -4.79
N ASP A 48 -3.20 -0.84 -5.34
CA ASP A 48 -3.76 -0.61 -6.66
C ASP A 48 -2.69 -0.11 -7.64
N GLU A 49 -2.92 -0.39 -8.92
CA GLU A 49 -2.18 0.19 -10.04
C GLU A 49 -3.14 0.44 -11.20
N ILE A 50 -3.10 1.64 -11.78
CA ILE A 50 -3.91 2.02 -12.94
C ILE A 50 -3.12 2.94 -13.85
N LEU A 51 -3.17 2.70 -15.16
CA LEU A 51 -2.60 3.64 -16.13
C LEU A 51 -3.46 4.91 -16.17
N GLU A 52 -2.82 6.07 -16.30
CA GLU A 52 -3.54 7.35 -16.42
C GLU A 52 -4.56 7.33 -17.57
N SER A 53 -4.21 6.66 -18.67
CA SER A 53 -5.09 6.43 -19.83
C SER A 53 -6.34 5.59 -19.54
N GLN A 54 -6.35 4.84 -18.43
CA GLN A 54 -7.41 3.90 -18.04
C GLN A 54 -8.25 4.38 -16.85
N MET A 55 -7.87 5.49 -16.22
CA MET A 55 -8.53 6.02 -15.02
C MET A 55 -10.02 6.32 -15.23
N ASP A 56 -10.40 6.94 -16.35
CA ASP A 56 -11.79 7.27 -16.66
C ASP A 56 -12.71 6.03 -16.71
N SER A 57 -12.13 4.88 -17.06
CA SER A 57 -12.83 3.60 -17.14
C SER A 57 -12.69 2.73 -15.90
N GLU A 58 -11.94 3.19 -14.89
CA GLU A 58 -11.59 2.42 -13.68
C GLU A 58 -11.04 1.01 -14.01
N ASN A 59 -10.31 0.87 -15.12
CA ASN A 59 -9.74 -0.41 -15.54
C ASN A 59 -8.36 -0.60 -14.91
N TYR A 60 -8.33 -1.12 -13.68
CA TYR A 60 -7.11 -1.33 -12.91
C TYR A 60 -6.24 -2.45 -13.52
N LEU A 61 -4.93 -2.22 -13.54
CA LEU A 61 -3.94 -3.26 -13.83
C LEU A 61 -3.84 -4.27 -12.68
N ARG A 62 -4.02 -3.76 -11.46
CA ARG A 62 -3.95 -4.50 -10.21
C ARG A 62 -4.81 -3.80 -9.18
N GLU A 63 -5.58 -4.58 -8.44
CA GLU A 63 -6.24 -4.13 -7.23
C GLU A 63 -6.40 -5.33 -6.31
N GLU A 64 -5.73 -5.32 -5.16
CA GLU A 64 -5.80 -6.45 -4.25
C GLU A 64 -5.56 -6.07 -2.78
N ILE A 65 -6.10 -6.90 -1.89
CA ILE A 65 -5.82 -6.87 -0.45
C ILE A 65 -5.26 -8.24 -0.06
N LEU A 66 -4.02 -8.25 0.40
CA LEU A 66 -3.31 -9.46 0.82
C LEU A 66 -3.14 -9.50 2.33
N LYS A 67 -3.08 -10.71 2.89
CA LYS A 67 -2.96 -10.97 4.32
C LYS A 67 -1.60 -11.61 4.63
N PHE A 68 -0.98 -11.14 5.70
CA PHE A 68 0.31 -11.60 6.17
C PHE A 68 0.25 -11.92 7.67
N SER A 69 1.08 -12.87 8.10
CA SER A 69 1.15 -13.28 9.51
C SER A 69 2.07 -12.36 10.30
N THR A 70 3.06 -11.77 9.62
CA THR A 70 4.03 -10.86 10.23
C THR A 70 4.12 -9.53 9.47
N ILE A 71 4.65 -8.51 10.13
CA ILE A 71 4.86 -7.21 9.50
C ILE A 71 6.09 -7.22 8.58
N GLU A 72 7.07 -8.08 8.88
CA GLU A 72 8.24 -8.33 8.06
C GLU A 72 7.82 -8.84 6.67
N GLU A 73 6.99 -9.89 6.61
CA GLU A 73 6.49 -10.43 5.34
C GLU A 73 5.75 -9.36 4.50
N ALA A 74 4.93 -8.53 5.15
CA ALA A 74 4.18 -7.48 4.47
C ALA A 74 5.09 -6.37 3.90
N ILE A 75 6.16 -6.01 4.62
CA ILE A 75 7.13 -5.01 4.18
C ILE A 75 8.01 -5.56 3.06
N ASP A 76 8.47 -6.81 3.19
CA ASP A 76 9.25 -7.49 2.16
C ASP A 76 8.44 -7.61 0.88
N TYR A 77 7.15 -7.93 1.00
CA TYR A 77 6.23 -7.95 -0.12
C TYR A 77 6.12 -6.60 -0.83
N LEU A 78 5.84 -5.50 -0.10
CA LEU A 78 5.76 -4.17 -0.71
C LEU A 78 7.07 -3.76 -1.40
N SER A 79 8.21 -4.11 -0.82
CA SER A 79 9.53 -3.74 -1.36
C SER A 79 9.85 -4.46 -2.67
N ASN A 80 9.36 -5.69 -2.83
CA ASN A 80 9.65 -6.53 -4.00
C ASN A 80 8.58 -6.42 -5.10
N GLU A 81 7.31 -6.28 -4.70
CA GLU A 81 6.17 -6.41 -5.60
C GLU A 81 5.52 -5.06 -5.95
N SER A 82 6.05 -3.95 -5.46
CA SER A 82 5.57 -2.61 -5.82
C SER A 82 6.72 -1.67 -6.15
N GLN A 83 6.39 -0.52 -6.73
CA GLN A 83 7.37 0.53 -7.02
C GLN A 83 7.55 1.52 -5.85
N VAL A 84 6.98 1.23 -4.68
CA VAL A 84 7.07 2.14 -3.53
C VAL A 84 8.43 2.01 -2.85
N ARG A 85 8.96 3.15 -2.39
CA ARG A 85 10.05 3.18 -1.42
C ARG A 85 9.45 3.10 -0.02
N ILE A 86 9.81 2.07 0.75
CA ILE A 86 9.25 1.87 2.10
C ILE A 86 9.47 3.09 2.99
N GLU A 87 10.61 3.79 2.84
CA GLU A 87 10.96 4.96 3.65
C GLU A 87 10.06 6.18 3.40
N ASP A 88 9.27 6.16 2.33
CA ASP A 88 8.31 7.21 1.98
C ASP A 88 6.92 6.94 2.58
N LEU A 89 6.68 5.74 3.13
CA LEU A 89 5.40 5.41 3.72
C LEU A 89 5.15 6.24 4.98
N CYS A 90 3.96 6.83 5.08
CA CYS A 90 3.56 7.65 6.22
C CYS A 90 2.15 7.27 6.70
N PRO A 91 1.80 7.56 7.97
CA PRO A 91 0.43 7.35 8.43
C PRO A 91 -0.54 8.17 7.60
N CYS A 92 -1.58 7.53 7.07
CA CYS A 92 -2.66 8.21 6.36
C CYS A 92 -3.38 9.16 7.33
N LYS A 93 -3.33 10.46 7.05
CA LYS A 93 -3.99 11.52 7.83
C LYS A 93 -5.33 11.85 7.17
N GLY A 94 -6.44 11.60 7.86
CA GLY A 94 -7.78 11.77 7.30
C GLY A 94 -8.23 10.53 6.53
N GLN A 95 -8.30 10.62 5.20
CA GLN A 95 -8.78 9.54 4.35
C GLN A 95 -7.85 8.33 4.38
N LYS A 96 -8.45 7.14 4.46
CA LYS A 96 -7.77 5.85 4.34
C LYS A 96 -7.71 5.46 2.85
N ILE A 97 -6.62 4.82 2.47
CA ILE A 97 -6.41 4.27 1.12
C ILE A 97 -7.34 3.06 0.92
N PHE A 98 -7.50 2.21 1.94
CA PHE A 98 -8.42 1.07 1.85
C PHE A 98 -9.20 0.83 3.14
N ASN A 99 -10.29 0.06 3.03
CA ASN A 99 -11.03 -0.43 4.19
C ASN A 99 -10.44 -1.79 4.65
N PRO A 100 -9.80 -1.85 5.84
CA PRO A 100 -9.18 -3.08 6.32
C PRO A 100 -10.18 -4.17 6.73
N ALA A 101 -11.49 -3.89 6.79
CA ALA A 101 -12.51 -4.92 6.96
C ALA A 101 -12.76 -5.73 5.67
N LEU A 102 -12.30 -5.25 4.51
CA LEU A 102 -12.43 -5.93 3.22
C LEU A 102 -11.23 -6.87 2.96
N GLY A 103 -11.36 -7.75 1.96
CA GLY A 103 -10.40 -8.80 1.63
C GLY A 103 -10.65 -10.09 2.42
N ASN A 104 -11.31 -11.05 1.76
CA ASN A 104 -11.57 -12.41 2.28
C ASN A 104 -10.34 -13.30 2.14
#